data_AF-A0A377AEH6-F1
#
_entry.id   AF-A0A377AEH6-F1
#
_cell.length_a   1.000
_cell.length_b   1.000
_cell.length_c   1.000
_cell.angle_alpha   90.00
_cell.angle_beta   90.00
_cell.angle_gamma   90.00
#
_symmetry.space_group_name_H-M   'P 1'
#
loop_
_entity.id
_entity.type
_entity.pdbx_description
1 polymer ?
#
loop_
_entity_poly.entity_id
_entity_poly.type
_entity_poly.pdbx_seq_one_letter_code
_entity_poly.pdbx_strand_id
1 'polypeptide(L)'
;MESVTSLAWMEDDSRITIVSSTQIPHIVRRVVGQALDIPWSCVRVIKPFVGGGFGNKQDVLEEPMAAFLTSKLGGIPVKVSLSREECFLATRTRHAFTIDGQMGVNRDGTLKGYSLDVLSNTGAYASHGHSIASAGGNKVAYLYPRCAYAYSSKTCYTNLPSAGAMRGYGAPQVVFAVESMLDDAATALGIDPVEIRLRNAAREGDANPLTGKRIYSAGLPECLEKGRKIFEWEKRRAECQKPARQFAPAALASPVLATPLTPGLSA
;
A
#
# COMPACT_ATOMS: atom_id res chain seq x y z
N MET A 1 -6.50 -0.73 18.24
CA MET A 1 -7.06 -0.40 16.91
C MET A 1 -8.31 -1.23 16.71
N GLU A 2 -9.39 -0.66 16.19
CA GLU A 2 -10.71 -1.29 16.06
C GLU A 2 -10.73 -2.38 14.97
N SER A 3 -11.50 -3.47 15.17
CA SER A 3 -11.78 -4.48 14.14
C SER A 3 -12.98 -4.07 13.27
N VAL A 4 -13.43 -4.96 12.38
CA VAL A 4 -14.69 -4.80 11.65
C VAL A 4 -15.84 -5.22 12.56
N THR A 5 -16.83 -4.34 12.72
CA THR A 5 -18.03 -4.61 13.51
C THR A 5 -19.25 -3.93 12.93
N SER A 6 -20.38 -4.61 13.01
CA SER A 6 -21.69 -4.13 12.60
C SER A 6 -22.74 -4.56 13.62
N LEU A 7 -23.64 -3.64 13.99
CA LEU A 7 -24.81 -3.91 14.81
C LEU A 7 -26.05 -3.55 13.99
N ALA A 8 -27.00 -4.47 13.87
CA ALA A 8 -28.25 -4.23 13.17
C ALA A 8 -29.45 -4.59 14.06
N TRP A 9 -30.54 -3.83 13.94
CA TRP A 9 -31.83 -4.13 14.59
C TRP A 9 -32.99 -3.60 13.74
N MET A 10 -34.19 -4.03 14.07
CA MET A 10 -35.43 -3.50 13.50
C MET A 10 -36.31 -2.95 14.61
N GLU A 11 -36.84 -1.73 14.43
CA GLU A 11 -37.83 -1.14 15.35
C GLU A 11 -39.25 -1.58 14.99
N ASP A 12 -39.46 -1.94 13.73
CA ASP A 12 -40.66 -2.52 13.15
C ASP A 12 -40.27 -3.42 11.95
N ASP A 13 -41.20 -4.23 11.44
CA ASP A 13 -40.92 -5.18 10.35
C ASP A 13 -40.52 -4.52 9.01
N SER A 14 -40.59 -3.19 8.90
CA SER A 14 -40.38 -2.45 7.65
C SER A 14 -39.01 -1.80 7.52
N ARG A 15 -38.24 -1.69 8.61
CA ARG A 15 -36.99 -0.90 8.65
C ARG A 15 -35.86 -1.55 9.43
N ILE A 16 -34.70 -1.68 8.77
CA ILE A 16 -33.45 -2.14 9.38
C ILE A 16 -32.55 -0.93 9.65
N THR A 17 -32.13 -0.77 10.90
CA THR A 17 -31.08 0.20 11.29
C THR A 17 -29.78 -0.53 11.54
N ILE A 18 -28.68 -0.02 10.97
CA ILE A 18 -27.34 -0.60 11.06
C ILE A 18 -26.38 0.46 11.60
N VAL A 19 -25.72 0.18 12.71
CA VAL A 19 -24.54 0.93 13.18
C VAL A 19 -23.30 0.15 12.75
N SER A 20 -22.50 0.70 11.84
CA SER A 20 -21.33 -0.01 11.30
C SER A 20 -20.07 0.84 11.34
N SER A 21 -18.95 0.19 11.64
CA SER A 21 -17.62 0.76 11.45
C SER A 21 -17.22 0.70 9.98
N THR A 22 -17.68 1.68 9.20
CA THR A 22 -17.53 1.72 7.74
C THR A 22 -17.04 3.08 7.23
N GLN A 23 -16.37 3.11 6.08
CA GLN A 23 -16.01 4.36 5.37
C GLN A 23 -17.06 4.75 4.32
N ILE A 24 -18.04 3.87 4.04
CA ILE A 24 -18.94 3.99 2.89
C ILE A 24 -20.42 3.74 3.26
N PRO A 25 -21.00 4.48 4.22
CA PRO A 25 -22.35 4.19 4.75
C PRO A 25 -23.45 4.17 3.67
N HIS A 26 -23.33 5.00 2.64
CA HIS A 26 -24.29 5.02 1.53
C HIS A 26 -24.19 3.78 0.63
N ILE A 27 -22.99 3.23 0.45
CA ILE A 27 -22.78 2.00 -0.33
C ILE A 27 -23.25 0.80 0.49
N VAL A 28 -22.98 0.76 1.80
CA VAL A 28 -23.54 -0.25 2.71
C VAL A 28 -25.07 -0.29 2.58
N ARG A 29 -25.74 0.87 2.67
CA ARG A 29 -27.20 0.96 2.50
C ARG A 29 -27.68 0.32 1.21
N ARG A 30 -26.99 0.60 0.09
CA ARG A 30 -27.31 0.05 -1.22
C ARG A 30 -27.10 -1.47 -1.27
N VAL A 31 -25.94 -1.96 -0.82
CA VAL A 31 -25.58 -3.38 -0.90
C VAL A 31 -26.47 -4.21 0.01
N VAL A 32 -26.80 -3.75 1.22
CA VAL A 32 -27.75 -4.43 2.10
C VAL A 32 -29.13 -4.51 1.46
N GLY A 33 -29.63 -3.41 0.90
CA GLY A 33 -30.92 -3.41 0.20
C GLY A 33 -30.95 -4.38 -0.98
N GLN A 34 -29.85 -4.46 -1.75
CA GLN A 34 -29.71 -5.43 -2.85
C GLN A 34 -29.62 -6.87 -2.35
N ALA A 35 -28.86 -7.14 -1.29
CA ALA A 35 -28.64 -8.49 -0.77
C ALA A 35 -29.91 -9.08 -0.13
N LEU A 36 -30.77 -8.23 0.45
CA LEU A 36 -32.01 -8.63 1.09
C LEU A 36 -33.27 -8.45 0.21
N ASP A 37 -33.08 -7.94 -1.01
CA ASP A 37 -34.16 -7.60 -1.94
C ASP A 37 -35.22 -6.65 -1.33
N ILE A 38 -34.76 -5.56 -0.69
CA ILE A 38 -35.62 -4.53 -0.08
C ILE A 38 -35.29 -3.12 -0.59
N PRO A 39 -36.26 -2.19 -0.59
CA PRO A 39 -36.01 -0.80 -0.95
C PRO A 39 -34.93 -0.17 -0.07
N TRP A 40 -34.05 0.65 -0.65
CA TRP A 40 -32.99 1.33 0.12
C TRP A 40 -33.55 2.29 1.18
N SER A 41 -34.80 2.74 1.03
CA SER A 41 -35.52 3.54 2.02
C SER A 41 -35.81 2.79 3.33
N CYS A 42 -35.78 1.45 3.30
CA CYS A 42 -35.95 0.58 4.44
C CYS A 42 -34.64 0.33 5.21
N VAL A 43 -33.49 0.80 4.70
CA VAL A 43 -32.18 0.61 5.34
C VAL A 43 -31.62 1.95 5.81
N ARG A 44 -31.36 2.07 7.11
CA ARG A 44 -30.67 3.21 7.72
C ARG A 44 -29.29 2.78 8.18
N VAL A 45 -28.24 3.49 7.75
CA VAL A 45 -26.86 3.23 8.19
C VAL A 45 -26.35 4.40 9.01
N ILE A 46 -25.92 4.14 10.23
CA ILE A 46 -25.31 5.07 11.16
C ILE A 46 -23.82 4.75 11.22
N LYS A 47 -22.99 5.76 10.90
CA LYS A 47 -21.53 5.65 10.92
C LYS A 47 -20.96 6.46 12.08
N PRO A 48 -20.58 5.83 13.21
CA PRO A 48 -19.91 6.52 14.31
C PRO A 48 -18.46 6.87 13.94
N PHE A 49 -17.69 7.35 14.93
CA PHE A 49 -16.24 7.45 14.78
C PHE A 49 -15.64 6.07 14.51
N VAL A 50 -14.73 6.00 13.54
CA VAL A 50 -14.08 4.75 13.09
C VAL A 50 -12.65 4.72 13.63
N GLY A 51 -12.32 3.71 14.42
CA GLY A 51 -11.01 3.49 15.06
C GLY A 51 -9.95 2.91 14.11
N GLY A 52 -9.87 3.46 12.88
CA GLY A 52 -8.97 3.05 11.81
C GLY A 52 -9.67 2.24 10.72
N GLY A 53 -9.33 2.51 9.45
CA GLY A 53 -9.89 1.83 8.28
C GLY A 53 -8.87 1.58 7.18
N PHE A 54 -8.07 2.59 6.83
CA PHE A 54 -6.95 2.48 5.87
C PHE A 54 -7.31 1.92 4.49
N GLY A 55 -8.60 1.94 4.11
CA GLY A 55 -9.12 1.36 2.87
C GLY A 55 -9.92 0.06 3.10
N ASN A 56 -9.60 -0.72 4.13
CA ASN A 56 -10.28 -1.99 4.40
C ASN A 56 -11.80 -1.83 4.59
N LYS A 57 -12.21 -0.72 5.21
CA LYS A 57 -13.60 -0.35 5.46
C LYS A 57 -14.26 0.41 4.29
N GLN A 58 -13.66 0.37 3.09
CA GLN A 58 -14.25 0.87 1.83
C GLN A 58 -14.96 -0.23 1.03
N ASP A 59 -15.03 -1.45 1.56
CA ASP A 59 -15.92 -2.51 1.07
C ASP A 59 -17.04 -2.77 2.09
N VAL A 60 -18.13 -3.35 1.60
CA VAL A 60 -19.21 -3.87 2.44
C VAL A 60 -18.80 -5.27 2.87
N LEU A 61 -18.79 -5.50 4.18
CA LEU A 61 -18.25 -6.72 4.80
C LEU A 61 -19.37 -7.42 5.55
N GLU A 62 -19.49 -7.16 6.86
CA GLU A 62 -20.41 -7.89 7.75
C GLU A 62 -21.81 -7.28 7.84
N GLU A 63 -22.02 -6.09 7.26
CA GLU A 63 -23.30 -5.40 7.37
C GLU A 63 -24.49 -6.17 6.76
N PRO A 64 -24.37 -6.83 5.60
CA PRO A 64 -25.45 -7.66 5.05
C PRO A 64 -25.76 -8.86 5.95
N MET A 65 -24.76 -9.45 6.61
CA MET A 65 -24.94 -10.57 7.52
C MET A 65 -25.73 -10.15 8.77
N ALA A 66 -25.32 -9.04 9.41
CA ALA A 66 -26.03 -8.50 10.58
C ALA A 66 -27.49 -8.15 10.23
N ALA A 67 -27.71 -7.52 9.07
CA ALA A 67 -29.04 -7.15 8.58
C ALA A 67 -29.92 -8.37 8.26
N PHE A 68 -29.34 -9.41 7.65
CA PHE A 68 -30.06 -10.66 7.37
C PHE A 68 -30.49 -11.36 8.67
N LEU A 69 -29.57 -11.50 9.63
CA LEU A 69 -29.82 -12.20 10.88
C LEU A 69 -30.88 -11.50 11.73
N THR A 70 -30.82 -10.17 11.86
CA THR A 70 -31.86 -9.44 12.62
C THR A 70 -33.23 -9.61 11.97
N SER A 71 -33.33 -9.58 10.64
CA SER A 71 -34.59 -9.83 9.92
C SER A 71 -35.14 -11.23 10.14
N LYS A 72 -34.28 -12.26 10.11
CA LYS A 72 -34.70 -13.65 10.37
C LYS A 72 -35.08 -13.93 11.81
N LEU A 73 -34.62 -13.12 12.75
CA LEU A 73 -34.88 -13.25 14.19
C LEU A 73 -36.00 -12.31 14.68
N GLY A 74 -36.84 -11.80 13.78
CA GLY A 74 -37.97 -10.94 14.16
C GLY A 74 -37.54 -9.58 14.71
N GLY A 75 -36.43 -9.03 14.20
CA GLY A 75 -35.96 -7.69 14.52
C GLY A 75 -35.04 -7.57 15.74
N ILE A 76 -34.73 -8.69 16.41
CA ILE A 76 -33.82 -8.71 17.57
C ILE A 76 -32.46 -8.09 17.18
N PRO A 77 -31.85 -7.25 18.03
CA PRO A 77 -30.53 -6.69 17.76
C PRO A 77 -29.45 -7.77 17.58
N VAL A 78 -28.74 -7.72 16.46
CA VAL A 78 -27.62 -8.62 16.13
C VAL A 78 -26.34 -7.82 15.96
N LYS A 79 -25.30 -8.22 16.70
CA LYS A 79 -23.95 -7.70 16.53
C LYS A 79 -23.05 -8.74 15.90
N VAL A 80 -22.44 -8.39 14.78
CA VAL A 80 -21.34 -9.14 14.17
C VAL A 80 -20.03 -8.38 14.45
N SER A 81 -19.04 -9.09 14.97
CA SER A 81 -17.73 -8.53 15.28
C SER A 81 -16.68 -9.57 14.98
N LEU A 82 -15.75 -9.23 14.10
CA LEU A 82 -14.64 -10.12 13.78
C LEU A 82 -13.56 -10.01 14.86
N SER A 83 -13.02 -11.16 15.24
CA SER A 83 -11.74 -11.26 15.93
C SER A 83 -10.61 -10.71 15.04
N ARG A 84 -9.43 -10.51 15.63
CA ARG A 84 -8.27 -10.02 14.88
C ARG A 84 -7.82 -11.02 13.81
N GLU A 85 -7.89 -12.32 14.12
CA GLU A 85 -7.52 -13.39 13.20
C GLU A 85 -8.49 -13.45 12.01
N GLU A 86 -9.80 -13.45 12.28
CA GLU A 86 -10.83 -13.41 11.24
C GLU A 86 -10.69 -12.17 10.36
N CYS A 87 -10.26 -11.02 10.90
CA CYS A 87 -10.00 -9.84 10.09
C CYS A 87 -8.96 -10.11 8.98
N PHE A 88 -7.92 -10.91 9.22
CA PHE A 88 -6.91 -11.20 8.20
C PHE A 88 -7.42 -12.12 7.09
N LEU A 89 -8.43 -12.95 7.38
CA LEU A 89 -8.97 -13.94 6.45
C LEU A 89 -10.22 -13.45 5.70
N ALA A 90 -11.11 -12.74 6.40
CA ALA A 90 -12.45 -12.41 5.93
C ALA A 90 -12.61 -10.95 5.45
N THR A 91 -11.59 -10.09 5.63
CA THR A 91 -11.67 -8.68 5.20
C THR A 91 -10.86 -8.44 3.92
N ARG A 92 -10.25 -7.26 3.76
CA ARG A 92 -9.48 -6.89 2.57
C ARG A 92 -8.03 -6.63 2.92
N THR A 93 -7.17 -7.16 2.07
CA THR A 93 -5.73 -6.93 2.09
C THR A 93 -5.31 -6.05 0.92
N ARG A 94 -4.05 -5.62 0.89
CA ARG A 94 -3.48 -4.95 -0.29
C ARG A 94 -3.32 -5.95 -1.43
N HIS A 95 -3.63 -5.53 -2.64
CA HIS A 95 -3.33 -6.32 -3.84
C HIS A 95 -1.83 -6.57 -3.98
N ALA A 96 -1.46 -7.84 -4.15
CA ALA A 96 -0.12 -8.22 -4.57
C ALA A 96 0.05 -7.92 -6.06
N PHE A 97 1.12 -7.23 -6.42
CA PHE A 97 1.46 -6.88 -7.80
C PHE A 97 2.74 -7.62 -8.18
N THR A 98 2.74 -8.26 -9.34
CA THR A 98 3.96 -8.63 -10.07
C THR A 98 4.11 -7.63 -11.19
N ILE A 99 5.30 -7.04 -11.32
CA ILE A 99 5.54 -5.93 -12.25
C ILE A 99 6.78 -6.26 -13.09
N ASP A 100 6.59 -6.37 -14.40
CA ASP A 100 7.66 -6.45 -15.37
C ASP A 100 7.86 -5.06 -15.97
N GLY A 101 9.08 -4.51 -15.82
CA GLY A 101 9.39 -3.13 -16.16
C GLY A 101 10.61 -2.98 -17.05
N GLN A 102 10.60 -1.99 -17.94
CA GLN A 102 11.75 -1.56 -18.73
C GLN A 102 11.90 -0.04 -18.67
N MET A 103 13.13 0.46 -18.59
CA MET A 103 13.43 1.89 -18.53
C MET A 103 14.59 2.24 -19.47
N GLY A 104 14.41 3.31 -20.24
CA GLY A 104 15.46 3.90 -21.06
C GLY A 104 15.93 5.22 -20.47
N VAL A 105 17.22 5.30 -20.11
CA VAL A 105 17.86 6.51 -19.57
C VAL A 105 19.11 6.82 -20.39
N ASN A 106 19.31 8.09 -20.72
CA ASN A 106 20.52 8.57 -21.37
C ASN A 106 21.72 8.54 -20.40
N ARG A 107 22.96 8.60 -20.92
CA ARG A 107 24.18 8.67 -20.11
C ARG A 107 24.24 9.88 -19.17
N ASP A 108 23.58 10.97 -19.54
CA ASP A 108 23.45 12.17 -18.72
C ASP A 108 22.39 12.01 -17.62
N GLY A 109 21.69 10.88 -17.51
CA GLY A 109 20.63 10.61 -16.55
C GLY A 109 19.25 11.15 -16.94
N THR A 110 19.06 11.62 -18.17
CA THR A 110 17.73 12.02 -18.67
C THR A 110 16.89 10.78 -18.99
N LEU A 111 15.72 10.65 -18.35
CA LEU A 111 14.76 9.57 -18.57
C LEU A 111 14.06 9.78 -19.92
N LYS A 112 14.18 8.80 -20.83
CA LYS A 112 13.56 8.84 -22.16
C LYS A 112 12.22 8.13 -22.20
N GLY A 113 12.06 7.08 -21.40
CA GLY A 113 10.77 6.45 -21.21
C GLY A 113 10.84 5.18 -20.37
N TYR A 114 9.67 4.69 -19.99
CA TYR A 114 9.53 3.41 -19.30
C TYR A 114 8.19 2.73 -19.63
N SER A 115 8.20 1.40 -19.57
CA SER A 115 7.02 0.56 -19.77
C SER A 115 6.85 -0.39 -18.60
N LEU A 116 5.62 -0.57 -18.14
CA LEU A 116 5.28 -1.52 -17.06
C LEU A 116 4.14 -2.44 -17.50
N ASP A 117 4.31 -3.74 -17.34
CA ASP A 117 3.21 -4.72 -17.37
C ASP A 117 2.95 -5.23 -15.95
N VAL A 118 1.71 -5.09 -15.49
CA VAL A 118 1.34 -5.33 -14.09
C VAL A 118 0.31 -6.44 -13.99
N LEU A 119 0.67 -7.53 -13.32
CA LEU A 119 -0.27 -8.55 -12.89
C LEU A 119 -0.69 -8.28 -11.43
N SER A 120 -1.96 -7.94 -11.24
CA SER A 120 -2.56 -7.71 -9.92
C SER A 120 -3.38 -8.91 -9.47
N ASN A 121 -3.05 -9.49 -8.32
CA ASN A 121 -3.86 -10.53 -7.70
C ASN A 121 -4.95 -9.89 -6.81
N THR A 122 -6.23 -10.15 -7.12
CA THR A 122 -7.38 -9.64 -6.34
C THR A 122 -7.96 -10.65 -5.35
N GLY A 123 -7.45 -11.88 -5.32
CA GLY A 123 -8.08 -12.97 -4.58
C GLY A 123 -9.38 -13.44 -5.22
N ALA A 124 -10.30 -13.96 -4.42
CA ALA A 124 -11.49 -14.64 -4.92
C ALA A 124 -12.54 -13.75 -5.59
N TYR A 125 -12.64 -12.46 -5.20
CA TYR A 125 -13.69 -11.55 -5.66
C TYR A 125 -13.14 -10.21 -6.17
N ALA A 126 -13.98 -9.52 -6.96
CA ALA A 126 -13.55 -8.37 -7.75
C ALA A 126 -13.12 -7.17 -6.89
N SER A 127 -13.89 -6.87 -5.83
CA SER A 127 -13.66 -5.72 -4.94
C SER A 127 -13.26 -4.48 -5.74
N HIS A 128 -12.08 -3.91 -5.46
CA HIS A 128 -11.49 -2.75 -6.13
C HIS A 128 -10.40 -3.14 -7.15
N GLY A 129 -10.38 -4.38 -7.64
CA GLY A 129 -9.24 -4.94 -8.37
C GLY A 129 -8.83 -4.15 -9.62
N HIS A 130 -9.76 -3.94 -10.55
CA HIS A 130 -9.45 -3.22 -11.79
C HIS A 130 -9.11 -1.75 -11.52
N SER A 131 -9.79 -1.11 -10.56
CA SER A 131 -9.60 0.30 -10.24
C SER A 131 -8.28 0.55 -9.53
N ILE A 132 -7.81 -0.38 -8.70
CA ILE A 132 -6.50 -0.29 -8.01
C ILE A 132 -5.36 -0.43 -9.00
N ALA A 133 -5.43 -1.40 -9.92
CA ALA A 133 -4.43 -1.57 -10.96
C ALA A 133 -4.34 -0.31 -11.85
N SER A 134 -5.49 0.17 -12.35
CA SER A 134 -5.54 1.40 -13.16
C SER A 134 -5.03 2.64 -12.41
N ALA A 135 -5.40 2.80 -11.14
CA ALA A 135 -4.96 3.93 -10.34
C ALA A 135 -3.44 3.95 -10.11
N GLY A 136 -2.80 2.78 -10.02
CA GLY A 136 -1.34 2.67 -9.93
C GLY A 136 -0.63 3.33 -11.12
N GLY A 137 -1.03 2.94 -12.34
CA GLY A 137 -0.49 3.52 -13.57
C GLY A 137 -0.78 5.02 -13.72
N ASN A 138 -2.03 5.43 -13.48
CA ASN A 138 -2.42 6.84 -13.61
C ASN A 138 -1.62 7.77 -12.68
N LYS A 139 -1.38 7.34 -11.43
CA LYS A 139 -0.64 8.15 -10.45
C LYS A 139 0.86 8.24 -10.75
N VAL A 140 1.49 7.15 -11.19
CA VAL A 140 2.95 7.16 -11.44
C VAL A 140 3.32 8.00 -12.66
N ALA A 141 2.41 8.13 -13.64
CA ALA A 141 2.60 8.95 -14.83
C ALA A 141 2.85 10.45 -14.52
N TYR A 142 2.49 10.91 -13.31
CA TYR A 142 2.76 12.28 -12.86
C TYR A 142 4.18 12.47 -12.28
N LEU A 143 4.91 11.42 -11.90
CA LEU A 143 6.24 11.60 -11.28
C LEU A 143 7.26 12.15 -12.28
N TYR A 144 7.29 11.56 -13.49
CA TYR A 144 8.27 11.83 -14.53
C TYR A 144 7.57 12.09 -15.88
N PRO A 145 6.90 13.24 -16.05
CA PRO A 145 5.98 13.47 -17.17
C PRO A 145 6.69 13.74 -18.51
N ARG A 146 7.98 14.07 -18.50
CA ARG A 146 8.77 14.43 -19.69
C ARG A 146 9.44 13.22 -20.37
N CYS A 147 8.79 12.06 -20.34
CA CYS A 147 9.29 10.83 -20.95
C CYS A 147 8.16 10.04 -21.61
N ALA A 148 8.51 9.10 -22.50
CA ALA A 148 7.54 8.16 -23.04
C ALA A 148 7.05 7.20 -21.96
N TYR A 149 5.75 6.95 -21.91
CA TYR A 149 5.12 6.15 -20.86
C TYR A 149 4.21 5.09 -21.47
N ALA A 150 4.40 3.83 -21.08
CA ALA A 150 3.50 2.73 -21.41
C ALA A 150 3.13 1.94 -20.15
N TYR A 151 1.86 1.57 -20.03
CA TYR A 151 1.35 0.83 -18.89
C TYR A 151 0.25 -0.14 -19.32
N SER A 152 0.43 -1.41 -18.97
CA SER A 152 -0.56 -2.47 -19.08
C SER A 152 -0.83 -3.04 -17.70
N SER A 153 -2.08 -3.42 -17.44
CA SER A 153 -2.38 -4.20 -16.25
C SER A 153 -3.49 -5.21 -16.47
N LYS A 154 -3.35 -6.35 -15.78
CA LYS A 154 -4.33 -7.43 -15.70
C LYS A 154 -4.62 -7.71 -14.24
N THR A 155 -5.90 -7.87 -13.91
CA THR A 155 -6.33 -8.32 -12.59
C THR A 155 -6.75 -9.78 -12.67
N CYS A 156 -6.15 -10.65 -11.87
CA CYS A 156 -6.48 -12.07 -11.82
C CYS A 156 -7.20 -12.46 -10.53
N TYR A 157 -8.17 -13.36 -10.67
CA TYR A 157 -8.84 -14.02 -9.57
C TYR A 157 -8.05 -15.24 -9.11
N THR A 158 -7.96 -15.45 -7.81
CA THR A 158 -7.28 -16.62 -7.21
C THR A 158 -8.06 -17.14 -6.01
N ASN A 159 -7.70 -18.32 -5.49
CA ASN A 159 -8.33 -18.90 -4.28
C ASN A 159 -7.80 -18.30 -2.96
N LEU A 160 -7.22 -17.10 -3.00
CA LEU A 160 -6.75 -16.38 -1.82
C LEU A 160 -7.83 -15.42 -1.28
N PRO A 161 -7.72 -14.98 -0.01
CA PRO A 161 -8.54 -13.91 0.53
C PRO A 161 -8.59 -12.70 -0.41
N SER A 162 -9.76 -12.08 -0.51
CA SER A 162 -9.95 -10.97 -1.45
C SER A 162 -9.14 -9.75 -1.04
N ALA A 163 -8.39 -9.20 -1.97
CA ALA A 163 -7.75 -7.92 -1.81
C ALA A 163 -8.77 -6.80 -2.06
N GLY A 164 -8.45 -5.61 -1.58
CA GLY A 164 -9.28 -4.43 -1.80
C GLY A 164 -8.50 -3.15 -1.55
N ALA A 165 -9.24 -2.08 -1.25
CA ALA A 165 -8.65 -0.78 -1.02
C ALA A 165 -7.68 -0.80 0.17
N MET A 166 -6.48 -0.27 -0.03
CA MET A 166 -5.55 0.06 1.03
C MET A 166 -4.88 1.40 0.74
N ARG A 167 -4.49 2.15 1.78
CA ARG A 167 -3.84 3.47 1.67
C ARG A 167 -2.78 3.51 0.57
N GLY A 168 -2.88 4.52 -0.30
CA GLY A 168 -2.08 4.67 -1.51
C GLY A 168 -2.82 4.21 -2.78
N TYR A 169 -3.63 3.14 -2.69
CA TYR A 169 -4.52 2.66 -3.75
C TYR A 169 -3.79 2.45 -5.08
N GLY A 170 -2.98 1.38 -5.12
CA GLY A 170 -2.15 0.96 -6.27
C GLY A 170 -0.81 1.69 -6.42
N ALA A 171 -0.74 2.96 -6.00
CA ALA A 171 0.47 3.76 -6.17
C ALA A 171 1.72 3.20 -5.48
N PRO A 172 1.68 2.72 -4.21
CA PRO A 172 2.90 2.25 -3.55
C PRO A 172 3.60 1.12 -4.31
N GLN A 173 2.82 0.18 -4.87
CA GLN A 173 3.37 -0.94 -5.64
C GLN A 173 4.07 -0.47 -6.93
N VAL A 174 3.43 0.42 -7.69
CA VAL A 174 3.94 0.88 -8.99
C VAL A 174 5.09 1.88 -8.81
N VAL A 175 4.98 2.79 -7.84
CA VAL A 175 6.04 3.75 -7.52
C VAL A 175 7.29 3.02 -7.03
N PHE A 176 7.14 1.97 -6.21
CA PHE A 176 8.27 1.13 -5.80
C PHE A 176 9.05 0.60 -7.01
N ALA A 177 8.36 -0.02 -7.98
CA ALA A 177 9.03 -0.56 -9.17
C ALA A 177 9.74 0.53 -10.00
N VAL A 178 9.07 1.65 -10.28
CA VAL A 178 9.67 2.74 -11.07
C VAL A 178 10.87 3.38 -10.36
N GLU A 179 10.76 3.60 -9.05
CA GLU A 179 11.83 4.18 -8.26
C GLU A 179 13.02 3.23 -8.11
N SER A 180 12.80 1.92 -7.99
CA SER A 180 13.87 0.92 -8.01
C SER A 180 14.61 0.93 -9.34
N MET A 181 13.89 0.92 -10.46
CA MET A 181 14.50 0.98 -11.81
C MET A 181 15.32 2.27 -12.01
N LEU A 182 14.84 3.41 -11.50
CA LEU A 182 15.56 4.68 -11.59
C LEU A 182 16.81 4.69 -10.69
N ASP A 183 16.75 4.05 -9.53
CA ASP A 183 17.88 3.91 -8.62
C ASP A 183 18.98 3.00 -9.18
N ASP A 184 18.58 1.88 -9.82
CA ASP A 184 19.50 0.99 -10.55
C ASP A 184 20.18 1.75 -11.70
N ALA A 185 19.44 2.58 -12.44
CA ALA A 185 20.00 3.43 -13.49
C ALA A 185 20.99 4.47 -12.93
N ALA A 186 20.68 5.09 -11.79
CA ALA A 186 21.58 6.03 -11.12
C ALA A 186 22.91 5.34 -10.77
N THR A 187 22.83 4.15 -10.20
CA THR A 187 23.98 3.31 -9.83
C THR A 187 24.82 2.94 -11.05
N ALA A 188 24.19 2.44 -12.12
CA ALA A 188 24.88 2.04 -13.35
C ALA A 188 25.59 3.22 -14.05
N LEU A 189 25.04 4.44 -13.94
CA LEU A 189 25.60 5.65 -14.56
C LEU A 189 26.55 6.42 -13.63
N GLY A 190 26.67 6.02 -12.37
CA GLY A 190 27.44 6.76 -11.35
C GLY A 190 26.84 8.14 -11.02
N ILE A 191 25.54 8.33 -11.25
CA ILE A 191 24.83 9.59 -10.98
C ILE A 191 24.27 9.54 -9.56
N ASP A 192 24.26 10.68 -8.87
CA ASP A 192 23.60 10.79 -7.57
C ASP A 192 22.08 10.47 -7.67
N PRO A 193 21.52 9.62 -6.80
CA PRO A 193 20.13 9.21 -6.86
C PRO A 193 19.14 10.35 -6.60
N VAL A 194 19.53 11.42 -5.90
CA VAL A 194 18.72 12.64 -5.74
C VAL A 194 18.79 13.48 -7.02
N GLU A 195 19.98 13.63 -7.61
CA GLU A 195 20.17 14.43 -8.83
C GLU A 195 19.41 13.86 -10.04
N ILE A 196 19.44 12.54 -10.24
CA ILE A 196 18.68 11.91 -11.33
C ILE A 196 17.17 12.11 -11.16
N ARG A 197 16.66 12.10 -9.92
CA ARG A 197 15.25 12.38 -9.62
C ARG A 197 14.92 13.85 -9.84
N LEU A 198 15.75 14.78 -9.38
CA LEU A 198 15.58 16.21 -9.60
C LEU A 198 15.53 16.56 -11.09
N ARG A 199 16.40 15.94 -11.90
CA ARG A 199 16.45 16.13 -13.36
C ARG A 199 15.13 15.74 -14.03
N ASN A 200 14.54 14.62 -13.62
CA ASN A 200 13.39 14.04 -14.31
C ASN A 200 12.04 14.41 -13.69
N ALA A 201 12.01 14.81 -12.41
CA ALA A 201 10.78 15.08 -11.67
C ALA A 201 9.90 16.13 -12.35
N ALA A 202 8.59 15.95 -12.21
CA ALA A 202 7.60 16.92 -12.68
C ALA A 202 7.89 18.34 -12.20
N ARG A 203 7.49 19.30 -13.04
CA ARG A 203 7.49 20.73 -12.79
C ARG A 203 6.10 21.29 -13.07
N GLU A 204 5.84 22.48 -12.53
CA GLU A 204 4.66 23.24 -12.89
C GLU A 204 4.64 23.48 -14.42
N GLY A 205 3.46 23.31 -15.03
CA GLY A 205 3.27 23.44 -16.47
C GLY A 205 3.48 22.15 -17.26
N ASP A 206 4.14 21.13 -16.70
CA ASP A 206 4.21 19.80 -17.33
C ASP A 206 2.79 19.23 -17.51
N ALA A 207 2.62 18.34 -18.49
CA ALA A 207 1.36 17.65 -18.74
C ALA A 207 1.51 16.16 -18.43
N ASN A 208 0.47 15.57 -17.84
CA ASN A 208 0.40 14.12 -17.65
C ASN A 208 0.36 13.41 -19.02
N PRO A 209 1.26 12.45 -19.28
CA PRO A 209 1.40 11.85 -20.62
C PRO A 209 0.21 10.97 -21.03
N LEU A 210 -0.62 10.53 -20.08
CA LEU A 210 -1.82 9.73 -20.37
C LEU A 210 -3.07 10.57 -20.62
N THR A 211 -3.24 11.63 -19.82
CA THR A 211 -4.50 12.39 -19.76
C THR A 211 -4.42 13.78 -20.38
N GLY A 212 -3.20 14.25 -20.68
CA GLY A 212 -2.95 15.64 -21.12
C GLY A 212 -3.20 16.69 -20.05
N LYS A 213 -3.57 16.30 -18.82
CA LYS A 213 -3.87 17.24 -17.73
C LYS A 213 -2.63 17.97 -17.29
N ARG A 214 -2.72 19.30 -17.21
CA ARG A 214 -1.64 20.17 -16.75
C ARG A 214 -1.40 20.00 -15.25
N ILE A 215 -0.13 20.00 -14.86
CA ILE A 215 0.34 20.04 -13.48
C ILE A 215 0.43 21.50 -13.06
N TYR A 216 -0.44 21.93 -12.15
CA TYR A 216 -0.49 23.30 -11.65
C TYR A 216 0.43 23.56 -10.46
N SER A 217 0.94 22.51 -9.81
CA SER A 217 1.91 22.61 -8.73
C SER A 217 2.73 21.33 -8.63
N ALA A 218 4.02 21.47 -8.31
CA ALA A 218 4.96 20.36 -8.24
C ALA A 218 5.98 20.55 -7.11
N GLY A 219 5.63 20.11 -5.90
CA GLY A 219 6.49 20.26 -4.72
C GLY A 219 7.57 19.18 -4.55
N LEU A 220 7.57 18.12 -5.36
CA LEU A 220 8.55 17.03 -5.24
C LEU A 220 10.02 17.53 -5.31
N PRO A 221 10.41 18.42 -6.23
CA PRO A 221 11.78 18.92 -6.31
C PRO A 221 12.19 19.69 -5.04
N GLU A 222 11.28 20.51 -4.50
CA GLU A 222 11.49 21.25 -3.26
C GLU A 222 11.64 20.31 -2.06
N CYS A 223 10.83 19.25 -2.01
CA CYS A 223 10.94 18.20 -0.99
C CYS A 223 12.28 17.45 -1.08
N LEU A 224 12.75 17.14 -2.29
CA LEU A 224 14.05 16.48 -2.52
C LEU A 224 15.21 17.37 -2.09
N GLU A 225 15.23 18.64 -2.52
CA GLU A 225 16.24 19.63 -2.13
C GLU A 225 16.28 19.84 -0.61
N LYS A 226 15.11 20.01 0.01
CA LYS A 226 15.00 20.21 1.46
C LYS A 226 15.40 18.96 2.23
N GLY A 227 14.96 17.78 1.78
CA GLY A 227 15.30 16.49 2.36
C GLY A 227 16.80 16.22 2.30
N ARG A 228 17.43 16.46 1.14
CA ARG A 228 18.88 16.37 0.91
C ARG A 228 19.66 17.19 1.93
N LYS A 229 19.24 18.43 2.20
CA LYS A 229 19.87 19.33 3.18
C LYS A 229 19.68 18.84 4.62
N ILE A 230 18.44 18.57 5.04
CA ILE A 230 18.12 18.16 6.42
C ILE A 230 18.77 16.81 6.75
N PHE A 231 18.84 15.90 5.79
CA PHE A 231 19.46 14.58 5.97
C PHE A 231 20.99 14.62 5.96
N GLU A 232 21.62 15.77 5.67
CA GLU A 232 23.06 15.89 5.44
C GLU A 232 23.56 14.92 4.36
N TRP A 233 22.81 14.81 3.26
CA TRP A 233 22.99 13.77 2.24
C TRP A 233 24.44 13.67 1.74
N GLU A 234 25.06 14.79 1.36
CA GLU A 234 26.43 14.80 0.83
C GLU A 234 27.44 14.22 1.81
N LYS A 235 27.36 14.63 3.08
CA LYS A 235 28.25 14.17 4.14
C LYS A 235 28.09 12.67 4.36
N ARG A 236 26.86 12.19 4.50
CA ARG A 236 26.56 10.77 4.73
C ARG A 236 26.94 9.90 3.54
N ARG A 237 26.68 10.36 2.32
CA ARG A 237 27.06 9.67 1.09
C ARG A 237 28.58 9.55 0.97
N ALA A 238 29.31 10.63 1.25
CA ALA A 238 30.78 10.60 1.26
C ALA A 238 31.33 9.66 2.34
N GLU A 239 30.69 9.56 3.50
CA GLU A 239 31.05 8.58 4.55
C GLU A 239 30.86 7.13 4.09
N CYS A 240 29.76 6.81 3.40
CA CYS A 240 29.51 5.46 2.86
C CYS A 240 30.45 5.08 1.71
N GLN A 241 30.98 6.05 0.97
CA GLN A 241 31.92 5.83 -0.13
C GLN A 241 33.36 5.61 0.34
N LYS A 242 33.66 5.90 1.63
CA LYS A 242 34.97 5.56 2.19
C LYS A 242 35.08 4.03 2.26
N PRO A 243 36.22 3.44 1.84
CA PRO A 243 36.44 2.02 2.02
C PRO A 243 36.29 1.69 3.50
N ALA A 244 35.57 0.60 3.80
CA ALA A 244 35.43 0.11 5.17
C ALA A 244 36.82 0.05 5.80
N ARG A 245 36.99 0.66 6.98
CA ARG A 245 38.25 0.57 7.73
C ARG A 245 38.62 -0.91 7.79
N GLN A 246 39.80 -1.27 7.27
CA GLN A 246 40.39 -2.58 7.52
C GLN A 246 40.33 -2.80 9.03
N PHE A 247 39.53 -3.77 9.47
CA PHE A 247 39.63 -4.26 10.82
C PHE A 247 41.02 -4.89 10.93
N ALA A 248 41.97 -4.17 11.52
CA ALA A 248 43.21 -4.76 11.97
C ALA A 248 42.83 -5.83 13.00
N PRO A 249 43.27 -7.09 12.86
CA PRO A 249 42.98 -8.10 13.86
C PRO A 249 43.62 -7.66 15.17
N ALA A 250 42.79 -7.43 16.19
CA ALA A 250 43.28 -7.15 17.53
C ALA A 250 44.06 -8.37 18.02
N ALA A 251 45.36 -8.22 18.24
CA ALA A 251 46.18 -9.20 18.92
C ALA A 251 45.65 -9.37 20.35
N LEU A 252 44.87 -10.42 20.59
CA LEU A 252 44.50 -10.89 21.92
C LEU A 252 45.72 -11.55 22.56
N ALA A 253 46.61 -10.75 23.14
CA ALA A 253 47.54 -11.25 24.15
C ALA A 253 46.79 -11.30 25.49
N SER A 254 46.24 -12.47 25.84
CA SER A 254 45.69 -12.73 27.18
C SER A 254 46.76 -13.42 28.04
N PRO A 255 47.19 -12.86 29.18
CA PRO A 255 48.02 -13.57 30.13
C PRO A 255 47.12 -14.49 30.96
N VAL A 256 47.02 -15.75 30.57
CA VAL A 256 46.42 -16.77 31.45
C VAL A 256 47.47 -17.17 32.47
N LEU A 257 47.29 -16.73 33.72
CA LEU A 257 47.95 -17.32 34.88
C LEU A 257 47.65 -18.82 34.92
N ALA A 258 48.69 -19.64 34.78
CA ALA A 258 48.61 -21.06 34.99
C ALA A 258 48.61 -21.35 36.50
N THR A 259 47.47 -21.79 37.03
CA THR A 259 47.40 -22.45 38.34
C THR A 259 47.48 -23.96 38.10
N PRO A 260 48.43 -24.69 38.69
CA PRO A 260 48.58 -26.13 38.45
C PRO A 260 47.52 -26.91 39.25
N LEU A 261 46.72 -27.73 38.56
CA LEU A 261 45.89 -28.77 39.19
C LEU A 261 46.67 -30.09 39.21
N THR A 262 46.89 -30.60 40.42
CA THR A 262 47.44 -31.93 40.70
C THR A 262 46.48 -33.03 40.26
N PRO A 263 46.98 -34.18 39.76
CA PRO A 263 46.15 -35.30 39.32
C PRO A 263 45.81 -36.23 40.49
N GLY A 264 44.51 -36.44 40.74
CA GLY A 264 43.98 -37.44 41.67
C GLY A 264 43.38 -38.63 40.91
N LEU A 265 43.84 -39.83 41.27
CA LEU A 265 43.64 -41.13 40.66
C LEU A 265 42.20 -41.69 40.63
N SER A 266 41.93 -42.40 39.53
CA SER A 266 41.13 -43.64 39.33
C SER A 266 40.11 -44.12 40.38
N ALA A 267 38.87 -44.33 39.93
CA ALA A 267 38.27 -45.65 39.67
C ALA A 267 37.00 -45.48 38.81
#